data_AF-A0A4Y2HMR1-F1
#
_entry.id   AF-A0A4Y2HMR1-F1
#
_cell.length_a   1.000
_cell.length_b   1.000
_cell.length_c   1.000
_cell.angle_alpha   90.00
_cell.angle_beta   90.00
_cell.angle_gamma   90.00
#
_symmetry.space_group_name_H-M   'P 1'
#
loop_
_entity.id
_entity.type
_entity.pdbx_description
1 polymer ?
#
loop_
_entity_poly.entity_id
_entity_poly.type
_entity_poly.pdbx_seq_one_letter_code
_entity_poly.pdbx_strand_id
1 'polypeptide(L)'
;MLPSPTLLLLTFLFIGQAYSSDTSERGEDCTAFDRCKSGDLFRTCSCDSDCYKYATCCSDSDKYDLMASEKTQYFCHTDRSATPVYAKKSCSDSYSGHESHTQVCHEAISDKADILGNLLVTSTKTKITYWNQDCAICNNEKIKDLKHWAVQVACPSNHGDLTFSKSYIEDHLTYDLDLEEWGLKVKDGFVVCTITSYQPTRMVGKLNYCAPNLVSKCPEGYSDDGILAKCLSYHAERKQKDTHSYFRNPHCALCNGVPEDELECVGRNYAPLNYAKGKDLVKVVFDSGEWLDRNASEKYKCSNGNMYDPFQSRCREFPESILRDLNYTLYHSGGLRVTTNVLILAISALIVLCNKYYF
;
A
#
# COMPACT_ATOMS: atom_id res chain seq x y z
N MET A 1 -7.72 -44.43 -61.73
CA MET A 1 -6.56 -45.05 -61.07
C MET A 1 -5.93 -44.02 -60.14
N LEU A 2 -6.20 -44.10 -58.82
CA LEU A 2 -5.62 -43.42 -57.63
C LEU A 2 -5.33 -41.89 -57.66
N PRO A 3 -5.15 -41.17 -56.52
CA PRO A 3 -5.24 -41.53 -55.08
C PRO A 3 -6.22 -40.62 -54.27
N SER A 4 -6.86 -41.12 -53.20
CA SER A 4 -6.54 -40.98 -51.74
C SER A 4 -6.53 -39.54 -51.17
N PRO A 5 -7.32 -39.22 -50.12
CA PRO A 5 -7.29 -37.91 -49.47
C PRO A 5 -6.26 -37.87 -48.32
N THR A 6 -5.41 -36.84 -48.33
CA THR A 6 -4.41 -36.56 -47.30
C THR A 6 -5.08 -36.01 -46.04
N LEU A 7 -4.96 -36.77 -44.95
CA LEU A 7 -5.34 -36.39 -43.59
C LEU A 7 -4.33 -35.37 -43.05
N LEU A 8 -4.73 -34.11 -42.87
CA LEU A 8 -3.92 -33.08 -42.20
C LEU A 8 -4.08 -33.26 -40.68
N LEU A 9 -3.08 -33.86 -40.03
CA LEU A 9 -2.95 -33.87 -38.57
C LEU A 9 -2.40 -32.51 -38.12
N LEU A 10 -3.24 -31.69 -37.48
CA LEU A 10 -2.83 -30.49 -36.76
C LEU A 10 -2.37 -30.90 -35.34
N THR A 11 -1.06 -31.05 -35.15
CA THR A 11 -0.44 -31.15 -33.83
C THR A 11 -0.43 -29.78 -33.16
N PHE A 12 -1.36 -29.54 -32.23
CA PHE A 12 -1.27 -28.45 -31.28
C PHE A 12 -0.20 -28.78 -30.22
N LEU A 13 0.96 -28.14 -30.34
CA LEU A 13 1.96 -28.04 -29.28
C LEU A 13 1.43 -27.08 -28.20
N PHE A 14 0.74 -27.63 -27.20
CA PHE A 14 0.54 -26.95 -25.92
C PHE A 14 1.86 -26.95 -25.15
N ILE A 15 2.57 -25.84 -25.17
CA ILE A 15 3.59 -25.55 -24.15
C ILE A 15 2.82 -25.05 -22.92
N GLY A 16 2.30 -25.99 -22.14
CA GLY A 16 1.90 -25.73 -20.77
C GLY A 16 3.16 -25.52 -19.93
N GLN A 17 3.39 -24.30 -19.46
CA GLN A 17 4.30 -24.10 -18.34
C GLN A 17 3.68 -24.79 -17.12
N ALA A 18 4.24 -25.95 -16.77
CA ALA A 18 3.95 -26.62 -15.51
C ALA A 18 4.51 -25.77 -14.36
N TYR A 19 3.67 -24.91 -13.77
CA TYR A 19 3.85 -24.55 -12.38
C TYR A 19 3.36 -25.73 -11.55
N SER A 20 4.32 -26.50 -11.04
CA SER A 20 4.10 -27.55 -10.04
C SER A 20 3.49 -26.92 -8.80
N SER A 21 2.17 -26.97 -8.68
CA SER A 21 1.46 -26.84 -7.40
C SER A 21 1.36 -28.23 -6.81
N ASP A 22 2.44 -28.63 -6.13
CA ASP A 22 2.48 -29.82 -5.31
C ASP A 22 1.77 -29.49 -3.99
N THR A 23 0.44 -29.41 -4.05
CA THR A 23 -0.44 -29.24 -2.89
C THR A 23 -1.57 -30.24 -3.02
N SER A 24 -1.25 -31.51 -2.82
CA SER A 24 -2.24 -32.54 -2.56
C SER A 24 -1.58 -33.70 -1.83
N GLU A 25 -2.31 -34.29 -0.89
CA GLU A 25 -1.99 -35.51 -0.15
C GLU A 25 -1.10 -35.39 1.09
N ARG A 26 -1.65 -34.77 2.13
CA ARG A 26 -1.79 -35.41 3.45
C ARG A 26 -2.77 -34.62 4.31
N GLY A 27 -3.57 -35.33 5.11
CA GLY A 27 -4.20 -34.77 6.31
C GLY A 27 -3.11 -34.42 7.32
N GLU A 28 -2.28 -33.45 6.98
CA GLU A 28 -1.16 -33.00 7.76
C GLU A 28 -1.69 -32.17 8.93
N ASP A 29 -1.32 -32.62 10.12
CA ASP A 29 -1.59 -31.96 11.38
C ASP A 29 -1.09 -30.51 11.29
N CYS A 30 -2.05 -29.60 11.15
CA CYS A 30 -1.85 -28.19 11.02
C CYS A 30 -1.09 -27.56 12.22
N THR A 31 -0.94 -28.28 13.33
CA THR A 31 -0.21 -27.81 14.51
C THR A 31 1.26 -27.50 14.26
N ALA A 32 1.86 -28.09 13.21
CA ALA A 32 3.22 -27.73 12.80
C ALA A 32 3.30 -26.26 12.32
N PHE A 33 2.24 -25.71 11.72
CA PHE A 33 2.23 -24.34 11.20
C PHE A 33 1.95 -23.26 12.25
N ASP A 34 1.51 -23.66 13.44
CA ASP A 34 1.06 -22.78 14.53
C ASP A 34 2.11 -22.61 15.64
N ARG A 35 3.30 -23.16 15.41
CA ARG A 35 4.38 -23.30 16.39
C ARG A 35 5.71 -22.81 15.84
N CYS A 36 6.51 -22.23 16.72
CA CYS A 36 7.87 -21.79 16.43
C CYS A 36 8.88 -22.92 16.39
N LYS A 37 8.58 -24.02 17.09
CA LYS A 37 9.48 -25.17 17.20
C LYS A 37 9.41 -26.14 16.02
N SER A 38 8.47 -25.96 15.10
CA SER A 38 8.47 -26.72 13.85
C SER A 38 9.56 -26.18 12.93
N GLY A 39 10.32 -27.09 12.30
CA GLY A 39 11.33 -26.72 11.31
C GLY A 39 10.73 -26.21 9.99
N ASP A 40 9.41 -26.07 9.90
CA ASP A 40 8.70 -25.70 8.68
C ASP A 40 8.89 -24.23 8.33
N LEU A 41 9.22 -24.00 7.07
CA LEU A 41 9.45 -22.67 6.50
C LEU A 41 8.13 -21.93 6.17
N PHE A 42 7.00 -22.62 6.16
CA PHE A 42 5.69 -22.08 5.76
C PHE A 42 4.76 -21.81 6.95
N ARG A 43 5.21 -21.07 7.96
CA ARG A 43 4.34 -20.70 9.09
C ARG A 43 3.31 -19.66 8.71
N THR A 44 2.11 -19.77 9.27
CA THR A 44 1.05 -18.75 9.13
C THR A 44 1.11 -17.70 10.24
N CYS A 45 2.01 -17.88 11.21
CA CYS A 45 2.24 -17.02 12.36
C CYS A 45 3.72 -16.64 12.49
N SER A 46 3.99 -15.63 13.32
CA SER A 46 5.31 -15.04 13.52
C SER A 46 5.94 -15.51 14.84
N CYS A 47 7.24 -15.79 14.80
CA CYS A 47 8.06 -16.16 15.96
C CYS A 47 9.09 -15.09 16.30
N ASP A 48 9.10 -13.99 15.55
CA ASP A 48 10.03 -12.90 15.73
C ASP A 48 9.71 -12.12 17.01
N SER A 49 10.71 -11.43 17.54
CA SER A 49 10.59 -10.62 18.77
C SER A 49 9.47 -9.58 18.71
N ASP A 50 9.03 -9.22 17.51
CA ASP A 50 8.07 -8.15 17.23
C ASP A 50 6.65 -8.69 16.92
N CYS A 51 6.42 -10.01 16.93
CA CYS A 51 5.12 -10.58 16.57
C CYS A 51 3.95 -10.01 17.39
N TYR A 52 4.22 -9.64 18.65
CA TYR A 52 3.21 -9.12 19.57
C TYR A 52 2.70 -7.75 19.14
N LYS A 53 3.55 -6.94 18.48
CA LYS A 53 3.18 -5.63 17.95
C LYS A 53 2.10 -5.72 16.86
N TYR A 54 2.13 -6.81 16.10
CA TYR A 54 1.22 -7.07 14.97
C TYR A 54 0.09 -8.04 15.32
N ALA A 55 0.06 -8.57 16.55
CA ALA A 55 -0.81 -9.65 16.98
C ALA A 55 -0.72 -10.91 16.09
N THR A 56 0.49 -11.22 15.61
CA THR A 56 0.78 -12.35 14.72
C THR A 56 1.52 -13.49 15.41
N CYS A 57 1.72 -13.46 16.73
CA CYS A 57 2.49 -14.49 17.41
C CYS A 57 1.86 -15.88 17.28
N CYS A 58 2.73 -16.87 17.09
CA CYS A 58 2.39 -18.28 17.23
C CYS A 58 1.99 -18.62 18.67
N SER A 59 1.29 -19.75 18.84
CA SER A 59 0.77 -20.20 20.14
C SER A 59 1.85 -20.53 21.18
N ASP A 60 3.07 -20.87 20.74
CA ASP A 60 4.21 -21.23 21.58
C ASP A 60 5.35 -20.19 21.52
N SER A 61 5.08 -19.00 20.97
CA SER A 61 6.05 -17.91 20.97
C SER A 61 6.36 -17.46 22.39
N ASP A 62 7.63 -17.13 22.66
CA ASP A 62 8.05 -16.54 23.93
C ASP A 62 7.48 -15.12 24.14
N LYS A 63 6.87 -14.52 23.11
CA LYS A 63 6.19 -13.22 23.15
C LYS A 63 4.67 -13.33 23.23
N TYR A 64 4.12 -14.55 23.30
CA TYR A 64 2.68 -14.78 23.32
C TYR A 64 1.97 -13.99 24.41
N ASP A 65 2.50 -14.00 25.64
CA ASP A 65 1.89 -13.32 26.79
C ASP A 65 1.83 -11.79 26.62
N LEU A 66 2.73 -11.20 25.83
CA LEU A 66 2.77 -9.76 25.58
C LEU A 66 1.59 -9.28 24.72
N MET A 67 0.97 -10.17 23.93
CA MET A 67 -0.17 -9.79 23.09
C MET A 67 -1.43 -9.46 23.90
N ALA A 68 -1.59 -10.04 25.08
CA ALA A 68 -2.72 -9.76 25.94
C ALA A 68 -2.56 -8.45 26.72
N SER A 69 -1.32 -8.03 26.98
CA SER A 69 -1.01 -6.82 27.76
C SER A 69 -0.85 -5.55 26.91
N GLU A 70 -0.45 -5.69 25.65
CA GLU A 70 -0.14 -4.55 24.78
C GLU A 70 -1.31 -4.20 23.85
N LYS A 71 -1.69 -2.92 23.83
CA LYS A 71 -2.68 -2.43 22.87
C LYS A 71 -2.05 -2.46 21.47
N THR A 72 -2.69 -3.15 20.52
CA THR A 72 -2.19 -3.22 19.14
C THR A 72 -2.10 -1.83 18.52
N GLN A 73 -0.87 -1.42 18.20
CA GLN A 73 -0.58 -0.13 17.55
C GLN A 73 -0.62 -0.22 16.02
N TYR A 74 -0.54 -1.44 15.49
CA TYR A 74 -0.50 -1.74 14.07
C TYR A 74 -1.80 -2.37 13.63
N PHE A 75 -2.34 -1.86 12.53
CA PHE A 75 -3.60 -2.31 11.96
C PHE A 75 -3.38 -2.75 10.52
N CYS A 76 -4.08 -3.79 10.10
CA CYS A 76 -4.00 -4.26 8.73
C CYS A 76 -4.73 -3.27 7.82
N HIS A 77 -3.97 -2.51 7.03
CA HIS A 77 -4.50 -1.64 6.00
C HIS A 77 -4.70 -2.46 4.72
N THR A 78 -5.93 -2.51 4.24
CA THR A 78 -6.28 -3.10 2.95
C THR A 78 -7.18 -2.12 2.22
N ASP A 79 -6.80 -1.78 1.00
CA ASP A 79 -7.77 -1.40 -0.02
C ASP A 79 -7.99 -2.66 -0.90
N ARG A 80 -9.09 -2.74 -1.64
CA ARG A 80 -9.44 -3.95 -2.42
C ARG A 80 -8.40 -4.30 -3.50
N SER A 81 -7.48 -3.38 -3.80
CA SER A 81 -6.61 -3.41 -4.97
C SER A 81 -5.12 -3.28 -4.63
N ALA A 82 -4.77 -3.08 -3.36
CA ALA A 82 -3.42 -2.89 -2.86
C ALA A 82 -2.96 -4.09 -2.04
N THR A 83 -1.64 -4.19 -1.92
CA THR A 83 -1.02 -5.23 -1.09
C THR A 83 -1.28 -4.89 0.38
N PRO A 84 -1.92 -5.78 1.15
CA PRO A 84 -2.30 -5.48 2.52
C PRO A 84 -1.05 -5.41 3.41
N VAL A 85 -0.93 -4.34 4.18
CA VAL A 85 0.22 -4.09 5.05
C VAL A 85 -0.21 -3.68 6.45
N TYR A 86 0.58 -4.04 7.44
CA TYR A 86 0.45 -3.45 8.75
C TYR A 86 0.90 -1.98 8.70
N ALA A 87 0.00 -1.09 9.10
CA ALA A 87 0.26 0.33 9.24
C ALA A 87 0.05 0.75 10.70
N LYS A 88 0.98 1.52 11.25
CA LYS A 88 0.88 2.06 12.60
C LYS A 88 -0.15 3.18 12.65
N LYS A 89 -1.16 3.05 13.51
CA LYS A 89 -2.26 4.00 13.71
C LYS A 89 -2.36 4.43 15.18
N SER A 90 -1.21 4.76 15.76
CA SER A 90 -1.12 5.31 17.10
C SER A 90 0.13 6.17 17.20
N CYS A 91 0.11 7.17 18.08
CA CYS A 91 1.28 8.00 18.34
C CYS A 91 2.21 7.41 19.41
N SER A 92 3.43 7.93 19.48
CA SER A 92 4.36 7.62 20.56
C SER A 92 3.93 8.36 21.84
N ASP A 93 3.95 7.69 22.99
CA ASP A 93 3.64 8.32 24.28
C ASP A 93 4.64 9.44 24.63
N SER A 94 5.83 9.42 24.02
CA SER A 94 6.85 10.45 24.15
C SER A 94 6.70 11.63 23.20
N TYR A 95 5.66 11.65 22.37
CA TYR A 95 5.44 12.74 21.42
C TYR A 95 5.02 14.03 22.14
N SER A 96 5.80 15.10 21.95
CA SER A 96 5.58 16.41 22.55
C SER A 96 5.31 17.52 21.53
N GLY A 97 5.00 17.15 20.28
CA GLY A 97 4.66 18.10 19.23
C GLY A 97 3.20 18.56 19.28
N HIS A 98 2.72 19.12 18.17
CA HIS A 98 1.39 19.72 18.10
C HIS A 98 0.29 18.65 18.17
N GLU A 99 -0.74 18.88 18.99
CA GLU A 99 -1.83 17.93 19.25
C GLU A 99 -2.60 17.53 17.99
N SER A 100 -2.67 18.41 16.99
CA SER A 100 -3.31 18.13 15.71
C SER A 100 -2.77 16.87 15.02
N HIS A 101 -1.48 16.56 15.14
CA HIS A 101 -0.91 15.35 14.53
C HIS A 101 -1.43 14.09 15.24
N THR A 102 -1.57 14.15 16.57
CA THR A 102 -2.14 13.05 17.35
C THR A 102 -3.61 12.85 17.02
N GLN A 103 -4.36 13.94 16.89
CA GLN A 103 -5.76 13.92 16.52
C GLN A 103 -5.95 13.29 15.13
N VAL A 104 -5.25 13.78 14.10
CA VAL A 104 -5.35 13.26 12.72
C VAL A 104 -4.88 11.81 12.61
N CYS A 105 -3.89 11.39 13.40
CA CYS A 105 -3.47 9.99 13.42
C CYS A 105 -4.55 9.05 14.01
N HIS A 106 -5.23 9.48 15.06
CA HIS A 106 -6.21 8.66 15.78
C HIS A 106 -7.60 8.67 15.17
N GLU A 107 -8.00 9.78 14.55
CA GLU A 107 -9.31 9.89 13.91
C GLU A 107 -9.47 8.82 12.83
N ALA A 108 -10.66 8.20 12.79
CA ALA A 108 -11.04 7.40 11.64
C ALA A 108 -11.15 8.38 10.46
N ILE A 109 -10.38 8.13 9.39
CA ILE A 109 -10.37 8.82 8.10
C ILE A 109 -11.67 9.63 7.91
N SER A 110 -11.69 10.88 8.36
CA SER A 110 -12.94 11.63 8.53
C SER A 110 -13.37 12.27 7.22
N ASP A 111 -12.41 12.46 6.30
CA ASP A 111 -12.64 12.98 4.97
C ASP A 111 -12.11 12.00 3.92
N LYS A 112 -13.00 11.14 3.40
CA LYS A 112 -12.71 10.26 2.26
C LYS A 112 -12.33 11.05 0.98
N ALA A 113 -12.67 12.35 0.92
CA ALA A 113 -12.25 13.26 -0.14
C ALA A 113 -10.81 13.79 0.07
N ASP A 114 -10.14 13.46 1.16
CA ASP A 114 -8.73 13.79 1.36
C ASP A 114 -7.83 12.59 1.02
N ILE A 115 -7.56 12.36 -0.26
CA ILE A 115 -6.69 11.25 -0.67
C ILE A 115 -5.29 11.39 -0.06
N LEU A 116 -4.71 12.60 -0.07
CA LEU A 116 -3.32 12.81 0.35
C LEU A 116 -3.14 12.73 1.86
N GLY A 117 -4.06 13.31 2.63
CA GLY A 117 -4.06 13.28 4.09
C GLY A 117 -4.27 11.88 4.65
N ASN A 118 -4.92 11.00 3.88
CA ASN A 118 -5.15 9.60 4.26
C ASN A 118 -4.16 8.62 3.60
N LEU A 119 -3.18 9.13 2.86
CA LEU A 119 -2.25 8.29 2.13
C LEU A 119 -1.23 7.66 3.09
N LEU A 120 -1.05 6.35 2.99
CA LEU A 120 -0.01 5.65 3.73
C LEU A 120 1.36 6.27 3.43
N VAL A 121 2.18 6.34 4.47
CA VAL A 121 3.60 6.70 4.34
C VAL A 121 4.46 5.60 4.94
N THR A 122 5.62 5.38 4.35
CA THR A 122 6.58 4.41 4.85
C THR A 122 7.90 5.09 5.14
N SER A 123 8.42 4.89 6.36
CA SER A 123 9.78 5.28 6.67
C SER A 123 10.75 4.33 5.99
N THR A 124 11.53 4.86 5.06
CA THR A 124 12.59 4.12 4.37
C THR A 124 13.73 3.73 5.32
N LYS A 125 13.84 4.38 6.48
CA LYS A 125 14.83 4.07 7.50
C LYS A 125 14.37 2.92 8.40
N THR A 126 13.21 3.04 9.04
CA THR A 126 12.72 2.05 10.02
C THR A 126 11.93 0.91 9.38
N LYS A 127 11.55 1.07 8.10
CA LYS A 127 10.68 0.14 7.35
C LYS A 127 9.27 0.04 7.90
N ILE A 128 8.88 0.97 8.78
CA ILE A 128 7.54 1.05 9.33
C ILE A 128 6.64 1.83 8.36
N THR A 129 5.46 1.28 8.11
CA THR A 129 4.36 1.98 7.43
C THR A 129 3.45 2.59 8.47
N TYR A 130 3.03 3.83 8.23
CA TYR A 130 2.14 4.61 9.08
C TYR A 130 0.84 4.88 8.33
N TRP A 131 -0.25 4.98 9.09
CA TRP A 131 -1.60 5.18 8.53
C TRP A 131 -1.72 6.45 7.69
N ASN A 132 -0.97 7.49 8.05
CA ASN A 132 -0.78 8.72 7.31
C ASN A 132 0.53 9.41 7.76
N GLN A 133 0.85 10.55 7.14
CA GLN A 133 2.03 11.34 7.49
C GLN A 133 2.00 11.80 8.96
N ASP A 134 0.83 12.20 9.48
CA ASP A 134 0.68 12.65 10.87
C ASP A 134 1.01 11.56 11.88
N CYS A 135 0.61 10.31 11.60
CA CYS A 135 1.04 9.16 12.39
C CYS A 135 2.55 8.99 12.37
N ALA A 136 3.23 9.21 11.25
CA ALA A 136 4.68 9.12 11.20
C ALA A 136 5.34 10.25 12.02
N ILE A 137 4.85 11.48 11.88
CA ILE A 137 5.34 12.66 12.61
C ILE A 137 5.17 12.47 14.12
N CYS A 138 3.99 12.04 14.57
CA CYS A 138 3.74 11.79 16.00
C CYS A 138 4.44 10.53 16.54
N ASN A 139 5.16 9.80 15.68
CA ASN A 139 6.11 8.76 16.07
C ASN A 139 7.57 9.21 15.92
N ASN A 140 7.81 10.52 15.83
CA ASN A 140 9.13 11.13 15.72
C ASN A 140 9.92 10.70 14.47
N GLU A 141 9.24 10.25 13.42
CA GLU A 141 9.88 9.99 12.14
C GLU A 141 10.31 11.30 11.49
N LYS A 142 11.47 11.27 10.83
CA LYS A 142 11.94 12.41 10.06
C LYS A 142 11.28 12.37 8.70
N ILE A 143 10.63 13.45 8.30
CA ILE A 143 9.90 13.51 7.02
C ILE A 143 10.80 13.18 5.81
N LYS A 144 12.09 13.52 5.84
CA LYS A 144 13.06 13.13 4.78
C LYS A 144 13.22 11.62 4.61
N ASP A 145 12.92 10.85 5.65
CA ASP A 145 13.01 9.39 5.62
C ASP A 145 11.67 8.77 5.16
N LEU A 146 10.60 9.57 5.05
CA LEU A 146 9.26 9.12 4.65
C LEU A 146 9.09 9.10 3.13
N LYS A 147 8.39 8.09 2.64
CA LYS A 147 7.90 8.02 1.26
C LYS A 147 6.39 7.75 1.29
N HIS A 148 5.65 8.62 0.63
CA HIS A 148 4.23 8.40 0.39
C HIS A 148 4.06 7.24 -0.58
N TRP A 149 2.96 6.50 -0.41
CA TRP A 149 2.55 5.50 -1.36
C TRP A 149 2.10 6.19 -2.66
N ALA A 150 2.33 5.58 -3.81
CA ALA A 150 1.83 6.14 -5.06
C ALA A 150 0.32 5.89 -5.17
N VAL A 151 -0.43 6.84 -5.72
CA VAL A 151 -1.86 6.67 -5.96
C VAL A 151 -2.08 6.43 -7.44
N GLN A 152 -2.78 5.37 -7.81
CA GLN A 152 -3.29 5.18 -9.16
C GLN A 152 -4.78 5.47 -9.18
N VAL A 153 -5.19 6.33 -10.10
CA VAL A 153 -6.59 6.54 -10.46
C VAL A 153 -6.84 5.77 -11.74
N ALA A 154 -7.81 4.85 -11.70
CA ALA A 154 -8.24 4.08 -12.85
C ALA A 154 -9.71 4.37 -13.11
N CYS A 155 -10.00 5.01 -14.24
CA CYS A 155 -11.36 5.25 -14.72
C CYS A 155 -11.65 4.34 -15.92
N PRO A 156 -12.92 3.97 -16.17
CA PRO A 156 -13.33 3.38 -17.45
C PRO A 156 -12.78 4.21 -18.61
N SER A 157 -12.33 3.58 -19.69
CA SER A 157 -11.80 4.32 -20.86
C SER A 157 -12.90 5.01 -21.67
N ASN A 158 -14.12 4.50 -21.55
CA ASN A 158 -15.30 5.05 -22.18
C ASN A 158 -16.53 5.02 -21.25
N HIS A 159 -17.49 5.90 -21.53
CA HIS A 159 -18.81 5.89 -20.92
C HIS A 159 -19.83 6.39 -21.96
N GLY A 160 -20.57 5.46 -22.56
CA GLY A 160 -21.33 5.73 -23.78
C GLY A 160 -20.39 6.14 -24.91
N ASP A 161 -20.65 7.29 -25.53
CA ASP A 161 -19.84 7.84 -26.62
C ASP A 161 -18.63 8.66 -26.13
N LEU A 162 -18.50 8.88 -24.82
CA LEU A 162 -17.39 9.62 -24.24
C LEU A 162 -16.17 8.71 -24.10
N THR A 163 -15.02 9.15 -24.59
CA THR A 163 -13.71 8.55 -24.31
C THR A 163 -12.90 9.48 -23.43
N PHE A 164 -12.34 8.95 -22.33
CA PHE A 164 -11.51 9.75 -21.42
C PHE A 164 -10.04 9.61 -21.79
N SER A 165 -9.31 10.73 -21.73
CA SER A 165 -7.84 10.73 -21.83
C SER A 165 -7.23 10.87 -20.42
N LYS A 166 -5.92 10.62 -20.30
CA LYS A 166 -5.18 10.88 -19.06
C LYS A 166 -5.37 12.33 -18.58
N SER A 167 -5.21 13.30 -19.48
CA SER A 167 -5.37 14.72 -19.15
C SER A 167 -6.80 15.06 -18.72
N TYR A 168 -7.80 14.44 -19.36
CA TYR A 168 -9.20 14.66 -18.96
C TYR A 168 -9.44 14.23 -17.52
N ILE A 169 -8.89 13.06 -17.11
CA ILE A 169 -8.99 12.59 -15.72
C ILE A 169 -8.29 13.57 -14.77
N GLU A 170 -7.05 13.98 -15.09
CA GLU A 170 -6.31 14.92 -14.24
C GLU A 170 -7.06 16.25 -14.03
N ASP A 171 -7.76 16.74 -15.05
CA ASP A 171 -8.45 18.03 -15.00
C ASP A 171 -9.88 17.94 -14.43
N HIS A 172 -10.53 16.77 -14.46
CA HIS A 172 -11.96 16.62 -14.14
C HIS A 172 -12.28 15.61 -13.03
N LEU A 173 -11.27 14.95 -12.45
CA LEU A 173 -11.46 14.08 -11.30
C LEU A 173 -12.02 14.88 -10.12
N THR A 174 -13.10 14.40 -9.55
CA THR A 174 -13.80 15.06 -8.43
C THR A 174 -14.37 14.03 -7.47
N TYR A 175 -14.59 14.45 -6.23
CA TYR A 175 -15.26 13.63 -5.21
C TYR A 175 -16.75 13.97 -5.19
N ASP A 176 -17.59 12.96 -5.30
CA ASP A 176 -19.03 13.10 -5.16
C ASP A 176 -19.44 12.80 -3.72
N LEU A 177 -20.02 13.80 -3.03
CA LEU A 177 -20.39 13.69 -1.63
C LEU A 177 -21.59 12.76 -1.40
N ASP A 178 -22.49 12.66 -2.37
CA ASP A 178 -23.71 11.86 -2.25
C ASP A 178 -23.39 10.36 -2.44
N LEU A 179 -22.47 10.06 -3.35
CA LEU A 179 -21.97 8.70 -3.59
C LEU A 179 -20.84 8.30 -2.65
N GLU A 180 -20.17 9.27 -2.00
CA GLU A 180 -18.93 9.09 -1.26
C GLU A 180 -17.81 8.42 -2.10
N GLU A 181 -17.73 8.78 -3.38
CA GLU A 181 -16.84 8.15 -4.36
C GLU A 181 -16.08 9.17 -5.20
N TRP A 182 -14.87 8.80 -5.63
CA TRP A 182 -14.10 9.55 -6.62
C TRP A 182 -14.53 9.18 -8.03
N GLY A 183 -14.57 10.16 -8.93
CA GLY A 183 -15.00 9.91 -10.30
C GLY A 183 -14.99 11.13 -11.20
N LEU A 184 -15.61 10.99 -12.36
CA LEU A 184 -15.73 12.02 -13.37
C LEU A 184 -17.20 12.44 -13.49
N LYS A 185 -17.47 13.73 -13.34
CA LYS A 185 -18.78 14.30 -13.67
C LYS A 185 -18.92 14.39 -15.18
N VAL A 186 -19.90 13.68 -15.72
CA VAL A 186 -20.26 13.71 -17.15
C VAL A 186 -21.66 14.30 -17.31
N LYS A 187 -22.02 14.68 -18.54
CA LYS A 187 -23.30 15.35 -18.82
C LYS A 187 -24.52 14.59 -18.26
N ASP A 188 -24.48 13.27 -18.32
CA ASP A 188 -25.59 12.38 -17.99
C ASP A 188 -25.32 11.50 -16.76
N GLY A 189 -24.40 11.91 -15.87
CA GLY A 189 -24.16 11.17 -14.62
C GLY A 189 -22.76 11.31 -14.03
N PHE A 190 -22.39 10.30 -13.25
CA PHE A 190 -21.10 10.20 -12.58
C PHE A 190 -20.42 8.87 -12.89
N VAL A 191 -19.19 8.94 -13.38
CA VAL A 191 -18.40 7.76 -13.69
C VAL A 191 -17.44 7.53 -12.53
N VAL A 192 -17.72 6.51 -11.71
CA VAL A 192 -16.86 6.14 -10.58
C VAL A 192 -15.50 5.67 -11.11
N CYS A 193 -14.44 6.21 -10.52
CA CYS A 193 -13.07 5.80 -10.74
C CYS A 193 -12.58 5.02 -9.53
N THR A 194 -11.71 4.05 -9.76
CA THR A 194 -11.05 3.31 -8.69
C THR A 194 -9.77 4.03 -8.29
N ILE A 195 -9.63 4.33 -7.01
CA ILE A 195 -8.38 4.82 -6.40
C ILE A 195 -7.67 3.61 -5.79
N THR A 196 -6.37 3.45 -6.06
CA THR A 196 -5.56 2.37 -5.51
C THR A 196 -4.22 2.88 -5.04
N SER A 197 -3.79 2.49 -3.85
CA SER A 197 -2.50 2.86 -3.29
C SER A 197 -1.44 1.79 -3.59
N TYR A 198 -0.20 2.22 -3.85
CA TYR A 198 0.92 1.32 -4.14
C TYR A 198 2.12 1.66 -3.27
N GLN A 199 2.69 0.64 -2.64
CA GLN A 199 3.90 0.78 -1.83
C GLN A 199 5.08 1.34 -2.66
N PRO A 200 6.00 2.10 -2.04
CA PRO A 200 7.19 2.57 -2.73
C PRO A 200 8.02 1.42 -3.31
N THR A 201 8.47 1.52 -4.56
CA THR A 201 9.16 0.44 -5.30
C THR A 201 10.36 -0.16 -4.54
N ARG A 202 11.12 0.65 -3.81
CA ARG A 202 12.29 0.20 -3.02
C ARG A 202 11.93 -0.60 -1.76
N MET A 203 10.66 -0.61 -1.39
CA MET A 203 10.09 -1.25 -0.20
C MET A 203 9.34 -2.55 -0.49
N VAL A 204 9.19 -2.92 -1.77
CA VAL A 204 8.59 -4.20 -2.16
C VAL A 204 9.33 -5.37 -1.51
N GLY A 205 8.59 -6.24 -0.82
CA GLY A 205 9.14 -7.39 -0.09
C GLY A 205 9.83 -7.03 1.23
N LYS A 206 9.81 -5.77 1.66
CA LYS A 206 10.48 -5.28 2.89
C LYS A 206 9.50 -4.73 3.93
N LEU A 207 8.20 -4.79 3.65
CA LEU A 207 7.15 -4.36 4.56
C LEU A 207 6.59 -5.54 5.33
N ASN A 208 5.95 -5.25 6.46
CA ASN A 208 5.17 -6.23 7.20
C ASN A 208 3.80 -6.35 6.54
N TYR A 209 3.63 -7.39 5.72
CA TYR A 209 2.36 -7.71 5.09
C TYR A 209 1.40 -8.31 6.12
N CYS A 210 0.10 -8.06 5.93
CA CYS A 210 -0.93 -8.51 6.85
C CYS A 210 -2.02 -9.27 6.11
N ALA A 211 -2.80 -10.03 6.88
CA ALA A 211 -3.90 -10.81 6.35
C ALA A 211 -5.25 -10.12 6.60
N PRO A 212 -5.87 -9.46 5.60
CA PRO A 212 -7.11 -8.72 5.82
C PRO A 212 -8.31 -9.64 5.95
N ASN A 213 -9.40 -9.13 6.51
CA ASN A 213 -10.71 -9.81 6.56
C ASN A 213 -10.68 -11.18 7.26
N LEU A 214 -9.78 -11.35 8.24
CA LEU A 214 -9.78 -12.54 9.10
C LEU A 214 -10.94 -12.47 10.10
N VAL A 215 -11.74 -13.52 10.15
CA VAL A 215 -12.64 -13.77 11.28
C VAL A 215 -11.77 -14.03 12.50
N SER A 216 -11.75 -13.05 13.40
CA SER A 216 -10.82 -12.96 14.53
C SER A 216 -11.51 -12.83 15.88
N LYS A 217 -12.84 -12.95 15.90
CA LYS A 217 -13.69 -12.88 17.09
C LYS A 217 -14.81 -13.91 16.98
N CYS A 218 -15.29 -14.35 18.13
CA CYS A 218 -16.48 -15.19 18.23
C CYS A 218 -17.75 -14.31 18.23
N PRO A 219 -18.92 -14.89 17.86
CA PRO A 219 -20.21 -14.22 18.00
C PRO A 219 -20.47 -13.79 19.45
N GLU A 220 -21.22 -12.71 19.63
CA GLU A 220 -21.66 -12.27 20.96
C GLU A 220 -22.48 -13.38 21.65
N GLY A 221 -22.20 -13.64 22.93
CA GLY A 221 -22.89 -14.67 23.71
C GLY A 221 -22.40 -16.11 23.49
N TYR A 222 -21.31 -16.32 22.75
CA TYR A 222 -20.67 -17.64 22.66
C TYR A 222 -20.24 -18.13 24.05
N SER A 223 -20.59 -19.38 24.40
CA SER A 223 -20.60 -19.85 25.79
C SER A 223 -19.33 -20.54 26.28
N ASP A 224 -18.44 -20.98 25.37
CA ASP A 224 -17.19 -21.64 25.76
C ASP A 224 -16.06 -20.60 25.87
N ASP A 225 -15.81 -20.17 27.11
CA ASP A 225 -14.75 -19.21 27.46
C ASP A 225 -13.35 -19.68 27.05
N GLY A 226 -13.11 -21.00 27.03
CA GLY A 226 -11.82 -21.58 26.65
C GLY A 226 -11.53 -21.40 25.16
N ILE A 227 -12.52 -21.66 24.31
CA ILE A 227 -12.42 -21.40 22.87
C ILE A 227 -12.37 -19.89 22.60
N LEU A 228 -13.19 -19.09 23.31
CA LEU A 228 -13.19 -17.63 23.18
C LEU A 228 -11.81 -17.05 23.48
N ALA A 229 -11.21 -17.44 24.60
CA ALA A 229 -9.87 -17.00 25.01
C ALA A 229 -8.82 -17.38 23.95
N LYS A 230 -8.85 -18.62 23.44
CA LYS A 230 -7.90 -19.09 22.41
C LYS A 230 -8.10 -18.40 21.06
N CYS A 231 -9.33 -18.09 20.65
CA CYS A 231 -9.59 -17.33 19.42
C CYS A 231 -8.89 -15.96 19.47
N LEU A 232 -8.89 -15.32 20.63
CA LEU A 232 -8.28 -14.00 20.79
C LEU A 232 -6.77 -14.03 21.02
N SER A 233 -6.20 -15.17 21.38
CA SER A 233 -4.86 -15.23 21.98
C SER A 233 -3.70 -15.52 21.03
N TYR A 234 -3.90 -16.06 19.83
CA TYR A 234 -2.80 -16.32 18.89
C TYR A 234 -3.20 -16.18 17.43
N HIS A 235 -2.20 -16.24 16.55
CA HIS A 235 -2.36 -16.27 15.11
C HIS A 235 -2.00 -17.65 14.57
N ALA A 236 -2.81 -18.15 13.64
CA ALA A 236 -2.67 -19.44 12.98
C ALA A 236 -3.64 -19.49 11.81
N GLU A 237 -3.42 -18.70 10.77
CA GLU A 237 -4.41 -18.51 9.70
C GLU A 237 -4.95 -19.84 9.15
N ARG A 238 -6.28 -19.89 8.97
CA ARG A 238 -6.98 -21.03 8.35
C ARG A 238 -7.94 -20.54 7.29
N LYS A 239 -8.03 -21.31 6.20
CA LYS A 239 -9.03 -21.12 5.15
C LYS A 239 -10.10 -22.18 5.30
N GLN A 240 -11.38 -21.84 5.19
CA GLN A 240 -12.43 -22.84 5.08
C GLN A 240 -12.49 -23.39 3.65
N LYS A 241 -12.55 -24.71 3.51
CA LYS A 241 -12.65 -25.44 2.25
C LYS A 241 -13.77 -24.89 1.39
N ASP A 242 -13.52 -24.78 0.09
CA ASP A 242 -14.49 -24.32 -0.92
C ASP A 242 -15.09 -22.92 -0.69
N THR A 243 -14.53 -22.12 0.22
CA THR A 243 -14.97 -20.74 0.49
C THR A 243 -13.81 -19.74 0.38
N HIS A 244 -14.17 -18.45 0.45
CA HIS A 244 -13.23 -17.34 0.61
C HIS A 244 -13.16 -16.85 2.07
N SER A 245 -13.61 -17.67 3.02
CA SER A 245 -13.60 -17.35 4.44
C SER A 245 -12.25 -17.73 5.06
N TYR A 246 -11.65 -16.78 5.76
CA TYR A 246 -10.39 -16.97 6.48
C TYR A 246 -10.57 -16.65 7.95
N PHE A 247 -9.97 -17.46 8.80
CA PHE A 247 -10.03 -17.35 10.25
C PHE A 247 -8.65 -17.09 10.80
N ARG A 248 -8.57 -16.26 11.84
CA ARG A 248 -7.30 -15.94 12.51
C ARG A 248 -6.60 -17.18 13.06
N ASN A 249 -7.38 -18.14 13.56
CA ASN A 249 -6.93 -19.42 14.08
C ASN A 249 -8.09 -20.44 14.06
N PRO A 250 -7.82 -21.74 14.24
CA PRO A 250 -8.86 -22.78 14.31
C PRO A 250 -9.93 -22.50 15.38
N HIS A 251 -9.58 -21.89 16.51
CA HIS A 251 -10.54 -21.60 17.57
C HIS A 251 -11.56 -20.53 17.16
N CYS A 252 -11.13 -19.54 16.36
CA CYS A 252 -12.06 -18.60 15.75
C CYS A 252 -12.97 -19.25 14.71
N ALA A 253 -12.50 -20.25 13.97
CA ALA A 253 -13.35 -21.03 13.07
C ALA A 253 -14.41 -21.81 13.85
N LEU A 254 -13.97 -22.53 14.89
CA LEU A 254 -14.84 -23.35 15.74
C LEU A 254 -15.97 -22.53 16.37
N CYS A 255 -15.67 -21.37 16.97
CA CYS A 255 -16.73 -20.55 17.59
C CYS A 255 -17.63 -19.84 16.57
N ASN A 256 -17.26 -19.82 15.29
CA ASN A 256 -18.10 -19.36 14.19
C ASN A 256 -18.77 -20.54 13.44
N GLY A 257 -18.79 -21.73 14.05
CA GLY A 257 -19.52 -22.90 13.53
C GLY A 257 -18.83 -23.65 12.41
N VAL A 258 -17.52 -23.41 12.18
CA VAL A 258 -16.74 -24.12 11.16
C VAL A 258 -15.86 -25.18 11.84
N PRO A 259 -16.10 -26.48 11.59
CA PRO A 259 -15.31 -27.56 12.20
C PRO A 259 -13.90 -27.66 11.59
N GLU A 260 -12.98 -28.29 12.32
CA GLU A 260 -11.56 -28.36 11.93
C GLU A 260 -11.31 -29.14 10.64
N ASP A 261 -12.13 -30.16 10.35
CA ASP A 261 -12.06 -30.94 9.11
C ASP A 261 -12.53 -30.17 7.86
N GLU A 262 -13.17 -29.01 8.04
CA GLU A 262 -13.47 -28.05 6.98
C GLU A 262 -12.36 -27.00 6.78
N LEU A 263 -11.26 -27.08 7.51
CA LEU A 263 -10.16 -26.10 7.42
C LEU A 263 -9.00 -26.64 6.57
N GLU A 264 -8.33 -25.71 5.88
CA GLU A 264 -7.10 -25.94 5.14
C GLU A 264 -5.95 -25.12 5.75
N CYS A 265 -4.77 -25.73 5.78
CA CYS A 265 -3.52 -25.09 6.13
C CYS A 265 -2.93 -24.34 4.94
N VAL A 266 -3.59 -23.26 4.54
CA VAL A 266 -3.14 -22.41 3.45
C VAL A 266 -2.98 -20.99 3.98
N GLY A 267 -1.72 -20.58 4.17
CA GLY A 267 -1.39 -19.18 4.37
C GLY A 267 -1.62 -18.39 3.08
N ARG A 268 -2.10 -17.15 3.20
CA ARG A 268 -2.23 -16.30 2.01
C ARG A 268 -0.86 -15.84 1.54
N ASN A 269 -0.50 -16.25 0.32
CA ASN A 269 0.62 -15.63 -0.40
C ASN A 269 0.17 -14.27 -0.92
N TYR A 270 0.40 -13.22 -0.14
CA TYR A 270 0.27 -11.84 -0.63
C TYR A 270 1.44 -11.54 -1.55
N ALA A 271 1.36 -12.00 -2.79
CA ALA A 271 2.20 -11.44 -3.84
C ALA A 271 1.90 -9.94 -3.91
N PRO A 272 2.93 -9.07 -3.97
CA PRO A 272 2.70 -7.66 -4.20
C PRO A 272 1.87 -7.53 -5.48
N LEU A 273 0.69 -6.92 -5.36
CA LEU A 273 -0.19 -6.75 -6.50
C LEU A 273 0.55 -5.88 -7.52
N ASN A 274 0.80 -6.46 -8.70
CA ASN A 274 1.25 -5.69 -9.85
C ASN A 274 0.09 -4.79 -10.30
N TYR A 275 0.42 -3.58 -10.79
CA TYR A 275 -0.55 -2.62 -11.33
C TYR A 275 -1.69 -3.31 -12.09
N ALA A 276 -2.94 -3.01 -11.72
CA ALA A 276 -4.12 -3.63 -12.31
C ALA A 276 -4.01 -3.65 -13.84
N LYS A 277 -4.09 -4.83 -14.47
CA LYS A 277 -4.01 -4.98 -15.93
C LYS A 277 -5.43 -5.09 -16.53
N GLY A 278 -6.11 -3.96 -16.71
CA GLY A 278 -7.29 -3.84 -17.57
C GLY A 278 -6.95 -3.12 -18.87
N LYS A 279 -7.47 -3.61 -20.01
CA LYS A 279 -7.31 -2.99 -21.35
C LYS A 279 -8.22 -1.77 -21.55
N ASP A 280 -9.33 -1.69 -20.82
CA ASP A 280 -10.33 -0.63 -20.98
C ASP A 280 -10.30 0.41 -19.86
N LEU A 281 -9.13 0.62 -19.23
CA LEU A 281 -8.95 1.58 -18.14
C LEU A 281 -7.89 2.61 -18.51
N VAL A 282 -8.21 3.88 -18.33
CA VAL A 282 -7.22 4.96 -18.38
C VAL A 282 -6.66 5.14 -16.98
N LYS A 283 -5.34 5.07 -16.87
CA LYS A 283 -4.64 5.07 -15.58
C LYS A 283 -3.77 6.31 -15.45
N VAL A 284 -3.92 6.98 -14.32
CA VAL A 284 -3.08 8.09 -13.91
C VAL A 284 -2.39 7.69 -12.63
N VAL A 285 -1.06 7.63 -12.64
CA VAL A 285 -0.27 7.36 -11.43
C VAL A 285 0.24 8.69 -10.91
N PHE A 286 -0.18 9.02 -9.70
CA PHE A 286 0.31 10.11 -8.89
C PHE A 286 1.42 9.55 -8.00
N ASP A 287 2.64 9.48 -8.53
CA ASP A 287 3.83 9.19 -7.70
C ASP A 287 4.25 10.47 -6.98
N SER A 288 4.46 10.36 -5.67
CA SER A 288 5.02 11.39 -4.79
C SER A 288 6.19 12.18 -5.38
N GLY A 289 6.94 11.64 -6.33
CA GLY A 289 8.00 12.37 -7.03
C GLY A 289 7.55 13.38 -8.11
N GLU A 290 6.40 13.16 -8.78
CA GLU A 290 6.04 13.89 -10.01
C GLU A 290 5.05 15.05 -9.79
N TRP A 291 4.08 14.92 -8.87
CA TRP A 291 3.08 15.97 -8.60
C TRP A 291 3.39 16.80 -7.35
N LEU A 292 4.26 16.30 -6.46
CA LEU A 292 4.89 17.13 -5.43
C LEU A 292 6.01 18.01 -6.04
N ASP A 293 6.33 17.84 -7.33
CA ASP A 293 7.38 18.60 -8.02
C ASP A 293 7.07 20.10 -8.02
N ARG A 294 8.14 20.89 -7.89
CA ARG A 294 8.17 22.34 -7.94
C ARG A 294 7.49 22.89 -9.19
N ASN A 295 7.54 22.16 -10.31
CA ASN A 295 6.86 22.56 -11.54
C ASN A 295 5.33 22.66 -11.36
N ALA A 296 4.71 21.76 -10.58
CA ALA A 296 3.30 21.85 -10.25
C ALA A 296 3.06 23.02 -9.29
N SER A 297 3.85 23.16 -8.23
CA SER A 297 3.76 24.30 -7.31
C SER A 297 3.92 25.65 -8.01
N GLU A 298 4.83 25.76 -8.98
CA GLU A 298 5.04 26.97 -9.80
C GLU A 298 3.86 27.21 -10.76
N LYS A 299 3.36 26.16 -11.43
CA LYS A 299 2.18 26.22 -12.29
C LYS A 299 0.94 26.75 -11.54
N TYR A 300 0.72 26.27 -10.31
CA TYR A 300 -0.43 26.61 -9.48
C TYR A 300 -0.14 27.72 -8.44
N LYS A 301 1.03 28.36 -8.52
CA LYS A 301 1.44 29.50 -7.68
C LYS A 301 1.34 29.22 -6.17
N CYS A 302 1.71 28.03 -5.73
CA CYS A 302 1.84 27.73 -4.31
C CYS A 302 2.99 28.52 -3.68
N SER A 303 2.77 29.03 -2.46
CA SER A 303 3.81 29.69 -1.67
C SER A 303 5.00 28.75 -1.43
N ASN A 304 6.20 29.30 -1.20
CA ASN A 304 7.37 28.52 -0.80
C ASN A 304 7.04 27.64 0.42
N GLY A 305 7.30 26.33 0.33
CA GLY A 305 6.91 25.37 1.36
C GLY A 305 5.63 24.59 1.03
N ASN A 306 4.79 25.10 0.14
CA ASN A 306 3.51 24.49 -0.18
C ASN A 306 3.57 23.69 -1.48
N MET A 307 2.81 22.60 -1.52
CA MET A 307 2.66 21.76 -2.72
C MET A 307 1.20 21.72 -3.15
N TYR A 308 0.99 21.70 -4.46
CA TYR A 308 -0.34 21.61 -5.02
C TYR A 308 -0.91 20.20 -4.84
N ASP A 309 -2.07 20.12 -4.21
CA ASP A 309 -2.86 18.91 -4.15
C ASP A 309 -3.84 18.89 -5.33
N PRO A 310 -3.66 17.99 -6.31
CA PRO A 310 -4.54 17.90 -7.47
C PRO A 310 -5.95 17.42 -7.11
N PHE A 311 -6.13 16.69 -6.01
CA PHE A 311 -7.41 16.12 -5.63
C PHE A 311 -8.36 17.17 -5.04
N GLN A 312 -7.80 18.14 -4.32
CA GLN A 312 -8.58 19.23 -3.71
C GLN A 312 -8.34 20.59 -4.38
N SER A 313 -7.57 20.62 -5.45
CA SER A 313 -7.24 21.83 -6.22
C SER A 313 -6.71 22.98 -5.34
N ARG A 314 -5.93 22.67 -4.30
CA ARG A 314 -5.40 23.66 -3.34
C ARG A 314 -3.94 23.41 -3.00
N CYS A 315 -3.24 24.46 -2.61
CA CYS A 315 -1.89 24.33 -2.06
C CYS A 315 -1.96 23.89 -0.60
N ARG A 316 -1.27 22.81 -0.25
CA ARG A 316 -1.11 22.33 1.12
C ARG A 316 0.28 22.66 1.62
N GLU A 317 0.38 22.97 2.90
CA GLU A 317 1.67 23.04 3.57
C GLU A 317 2.22 21.62 3.69
N PHE A 318 3.39 21.38 3.11
CA PHE A 318 4.12 20.14 3.29
C PHE A 318 5.45 20.46 3.98
N PRO A 319 5.96 19.59 4.85
CA PRO A 319 7.20 19.89 5.54
C PRO A 319 8.36 20.04 4.55
N GLU A 320 9.21 21.07 4.73
CA GLU A 320 10.31 21.45 3.82
C GLU A 320 11.21 20.30 3.34
N SER A 321 11.33 19.23 4.12
CA SER A 321 12.12 18.04 3.76
C SER A 321 11.62 17.29 2.52
N ILE A 322 10.32 17.33 2.20
CA ILE A 322 9.81 16.71 0.97
C ILE A 322 10.30 17.49 -0.26
N LEU A 323 10.37 18.83 -0.16
CA LEU A 323 10.88 19.71 -1.21
C LEU A 323 12.36 19.46 -1.54
N ARG A 324 13.16 18.98 -0.58
CA ARG A 324 14.59 18.70 -0.80
C ARG A 324 14.83 17.40 -1.56
N ASP A 325 14.01 16.37 -1.33
CA ASP A 325 14.14 15.07 -2.00
C ASP A 325 13.73 15.14 -3.49
N LEU A 326 12.79 16.01 -3.83
CA LEU A 326 12.41 16.28 -5.22
C LEU A 326 13.56 16.94 -6.01
N ASN A 327 14.23 17.91 -5.38
CA ASN A 327 15.44 18.53 -5.96
C ASN A 327 16.56 17.51 -6.19
N TYR A 328 16.69 16.50 -5.32
CA TYR A 328 17.72 15.46 -5.46
C TYR A 328 17.40 14.45 -6.59
N THR A 329 16.12 14.18 -6.83
CA THR A 329 15.68 13.24 -7.87
C THR A 329 15.79 13.85 -9.26
N LEU A 330 15.46 15.14 -9.42
CA LEU A 330 15.66 15.91 -10.66
C LEU A 330 17.14 16.07 -11.05
N TYR A 331 18.04 16.13 -10.07
CA TYR A 331 19.48 16.22 -10.32
C TYR A 331 20.07 14.93 -10.93
N HIS A 332 19.40 13.79 -10.76
CA HIS A 332 19.93 12.48 -11.15
C HIS A 332 19.23 11.80 -12.34
N SER A 333 18.05 12.25 -12.76
CA SER A 333 17.28 11.63 -13.86
C SER A 333 17.51 12.21 -15.26
N GLY A 334 18.38 13.21 -15.42
CA GLY A 334 19.06 13.46 -16.70
C GLY A 334 18.84 14.84 -17.33
N GLY A 335 19.93 15.33 -17.92
CA GLY A 335 19.96 16.44 -18.86
C GLY A 335 20.74 17.64 -18.33
N LEU A 336 21.97 17.81 -18.82
CA LEU A 336 22.73 19.06 -18.69
C LEU A 336 21.82 20.26 -18.96
N ARG A 337 21.59 21.08 -17.94
CA ARG A 337 21.32 22.50 -18.11
C ARG A 337 22.42 23.26 -17.40
N VAL A 338 23.30 23.83 -18.22
CA VAL A 338 24.23 24.91 -17.84
C VAL A 338 23.40 25.95 -17.09
N THR A 339 23.65 26.10 -15.79
CA THR A 339 23.00 27.17 -15.02
C THR A 339 23.57 28.51 -15.48
N THR A 340 22.69 29.47 -15.71
CA THR A 340 23.01 30.85 -16.12
C THR A 340 24.04 31.51 -15.20
N ASN A 341 24.17 31.03 -13.96
CA ASN A 341 25.14 31.51 -12.97
C ASN A 341 26.59 31.08 -13.28
N VAL A 342 26.83 29.93 -13.91
CA VAL A 342 28.18 29.54 -14.37
C VAL A 342 28.56 30.33 -15.62
N LEU A 343 27.60 30.65 -16.49
CA LEU A 343 27.86 31.51 -17.66
C LEU A 343 28.12 32.96 -17.24
N ILE A 344 27.41 33.49 -16.24
CA ILE A 344 27.66 34.84 -15.69
C ILE A 344 29.03 34.90 -14.99
N LEU A 345 29.44 33.86 -14.25
CA LEU A 345 30.76 33.82 -13.62
C LEU A 345 31.88 33.62 -14.65
N ALA A 346 31.67 32.83 -15.70
CA ALA A 346 32.62 32.66 -16.79
C ALA A 346 32.75 33.92 -17.66
N ILE A 347 31.65 34.61 -17.96
CA ILE A 347 31.64 35.89 -18.68
C ILE A 347 32.26 36.99 -17.83
N SER A 348 32.00 37.03 -16.53
CA SER A 348 32.64 37.99 -15.61
C SER A 348 34.14 37.75 -15.49
N ALA A 349 34.59 36.50 -15.45
CA ALA A 349 36.00 36.15 -15.45
C ALA A 349 36.69 36.49 -16.80
N LEU A 350 36.00 36.28 -17.93
CA LEU A 350 36.49 36.66 -19.27
C LEU A 350 36.55 38.19 -19.46
N ILE A 351 35.59 38.96 -18.92
CA ILE A 351 35.62 40.43 -18.96
C ILE A 351 36.75 40.99 -18.09
N VAL A 352 37.03 40.38 -16.93
CA VAL A 352 38.17 40.77 -16.07
C VAL A 352 39.51 40.39 -16.71
N LEU A 353 39.58 39.29 -17.46
CA LEU A 353 40.79 38.90 -18.18
C LEU A 353 41.01 39.74 -19.45
N CYS A 354 39.97 40.12 -20.18
CA CYS A 354 40.09 41.00 -21.36
C CYS A 354 40.47 42.45 -21.00
N ASN A 355 40.04 42.98 -19.84
CA ASN A 355 40.46 44.30 -19.38
C ASN A 355 41.90 44.36 -18.86
N LYS A 356 42.58 43.21 -18.69
CA LYS A 356 43.97 43.16 -18.24
C LYS A 356 45.00 43.12 -19.39
N TYR A 357 44.54 43.03 -20.64
CA TYR A 357 45.41 42.91 -21.83
C TYR A 357 45.22 44.05 -22.86
N TYR A 358 44.39 45.05 -22.54
CA TYR A 358 44.25 46.29 -23.32
C TYR A 358 44.42 47.50 -22.39
N PHE A 359 45.60 47.66 -21.79
CA PHE A 359 46.21 48.94 -21.41
C PHE A 359 47.71 48.75 -21.21
#